data_AF-A0A1S8KJ22-F1
#
_entry.id   AF-A0A1S8KJ22-F1
#
_cell.length_a   1.000
_cell.length_b   1.000
_cell.length_c   1.000
_cell.angle_alpha   90.00
_cell.angle_beta   90.00
_cell.angle_gamma   90.00
#
_symmetry.space_group_name_H-M   'P 1'
#
loop_
_entity.id
_entity.type
_entity.pdbx_description
1 polymer ?
#
loop_
_entity_poly.entity_id
_entity_poly.type
_entity_poly.pdbx_seq_one_letter_code
_entity_poly.pdbx_strand_id
1 'polypeptide(L)'
;MTPTQLKAKVKNISREKEVDPQLVLRHFMMEKFLEKISESPYRENFVLKGGFLIGSKYGIENRTTKDIDTTLREMKVTKETLTTVLND
;
A
#
# COMPACT_ATOMS: atom_id res chain seq x y z
N MET A 1 -17.03 5.44 4.47
CA MET A 1 -16.25 5.87 5.67
C MET A 1 -15.90 7.32 5.49
N THR A 2 -16.21 8.18 6.45
CA THR A 2 -15.90 9.62 6.40
C THR A 2 -14.44 9.91 6.80
N PRO A 3 -13.87 11.07 6.45
CA PRO A 3 -12.53 11.45 6.91
C PRO A 3 -12.37 11.39 8.44
N THR A 4 -13.40 11.81 9.18
CA THR A 4 -13.43 11.74 10.65
C THR A 4 -13.40 10.30 11.15
N GLN A 5 -14.18 9.41 10.54
CA GLN A 5 -14.19 7.98 10.88
C GLN A 5 -12.84 7.33 10.57
N LEU A 6 -12.21 7.67 9.45
CA LEU A 6 -10.87 7.17 9.09
C LEU A 6 -9.83 7.62 10.12
N LYS A 7 -9.81 8.92 10.45
CA LYS A 7 -8.89 9.48 11.45
C LYS A 7 -9.07 8.82 12.82
N ALA A 8 -10.32 8.55 13.23
CA ALA A 8 -10.60 7.84 14.47
C ALA A 8 -10.06 6.41 14.45
N LYS A 9 -10.29 5.65 13.37
CA LYS A 9 -9.75 4.29 13.21
C LYS A 9 -8.23 4.26 13.24
N VAL A 10 -7.58 5.15 12.48
CA VAL A 10 -6.11 5.30 12.47
C VAL A 10 -5.58 5.57 13.87
N LYS A 11 -6.20 6.49 14.61
CA LYS A 11 -5.79 6.81 15.99
C LYS A 11 -5.98 5.63 16.94
N ASN A 12 -7.01 4.80 16.74
CA ASN A 12 -7.26 3.63 17.57
C ASN A 12 -6.21 2.54 17.33
N ILE A 13 -5.94 2.20 16.06
CA ILE A 13 -4.93 1.21 15.67
C ILE A 13 -3.53 1.64 16.13
N SER A 14 -3.21 2.94 15.97
CA SER A 14 -1.95 3.50 16.45
C SER A 14 -1.73 3.31 17.94
N ARG A 15 -2.77 3.47 18.77
CA ARG A 15 -2.68 3.22 20.22
C ARG A 15 -2.56 1.74 20.55
N GLU A 16 -3.28 0.88 19.83
CA GLU A 16 -3.26 -0.57 20.05
C GLU A 16 -1.91 -1.20 19.69
N LYS A 17 -1.32 -0.76 18.58
CA LYS A 17 -0.05 -1.29 18.05
C LYS A 17 1.18 -0.49 18.48
N GLU A 18 1.00 0.57 19.27
CA GLU A 18 2.07 1.47 19.72
C GLU A 18 2.94 2.03 18.58
N VAL A 19 2.32 2.36 17.44
CA VAL A 19 2.99 2.90 16.24
C VAL A 19 2.49 4.29 15.90
N ASP A 20 3.29 5.04 15.13
CA ASP A 20 2.91 6.38 14.65
C ASP A 20 1.61 6.35 13.81
N PRO A 21 0.60 7.21 14.09
CA PRO A 21 -0.64 7.28 13.31
C PRO A 21 -0.43 7.51 11.80
N GLN A 22 0.61 8.26 11.41
CA GLN A 22 0.97 8.46 10.01
C GLN A 22 1.47 7.18 9.36
N LEU A 23 2.15 6.31 10.12
CA LEU A 23 2.55 4.99 9.61
C LEU A 23 1.32 4.13 9.33
N VAL A 24 0.35 4.11 10.24
CA VAL A 24 -0.92 3.38 10.04
C VAL A 24 -1.66 3.90 8.81
N LEU A 25 -1.80 5.22 8.69
CA LEU A 25 -2.47 5.83 7.54
C LEU A 25 -1.73 5.51 6.23
N ARG A 26 -0.40 5.60 6.22
CA ARG A 26 0.42 5.28 5.05
C ARG A 26 0.26 3.82 4.66
N HIS A 27 0.34 2.90 5.63
CA HIS A 27 0.16 1.48 5.38
C HIS A 27 -1.21 1.20 4.76
N PHE A 28 -2.27 1.76 5.34
CA PHE A 28 -3.63 1.67 4.79
C PHE A 28 -3.71 2.18 3.35
N MET A 29 -3.12 3.34 3.05
CA MET A 29 -3.13 3.89 1.68
C MET A 29 -2.38 2.99 0.68
N MET A 30 -1.27 2.38 1.10
CA MET A 30 -0.51 1.44 0.26
C MET A 30 -1.28 0.13 0.04
N GLU A 31 -1.98 -0.39 1.05
CA GLU A 31 -2.88 -1.54 0.88
C GLU A 31 -4.03 -1.21 -0.07
N LYS A 32 -4.64 -0.02 0.04
CA LYS A 32 -5.70 0.42 -0.89
C LYS A 32 -5.19 0.61 -2.31
N PHE A 33 -3.96 1.06 -2.49
CA PHE A 33 -3.32 1.10 -3.79
C PHE A 33 -3.15 -0.31 -4.38
N LEU A 34 -2.65 -1.26 -3.59
CA LEU A 34 -2.49 -2.65 -4.02
C LEU A 34 -3.81 -3.35 -4.32
N GLU A 35 -4.85 -3.08 -3.53
CA GLU A 35 -6.21 -3.59 -3.75
C GLU A 35 -6.70 -3.19 -5.15
N LYS A 36 -6.56 -1.91 -5.51
CA LYS A 36 -6.90 -1.43 -6.86
C LYS A 36 -6.13 -2.15 -7.96
N ILE A 37 -4.81 -2.30 -7.80
CA ILE A 37 -3.98 -3.02 -8.77
C ILE A 37 -4.43 -4.49 -8.89
N SER A 38 -4.78 -5.13 -7.77
CA SER A 38 -5.21 -6.54 -7.75
C SER A 38 -6.54 -6.78 -8.46
N GLU A 39 -7.41 -5.78 -8.49
CA GLU A 39 -8.70 -5.79 -9.20
C GLU A 39 -8.58 -5.33 -10.66
N SER A 40 -7.46 -4.69 -11.02
CA SER A 40 -7.22 -4.19 -12.37
C SER A 40 -6.82 -5.29 -13.37
N PRO A 41 -6.96 -5.03 -14.69
CA PRO A 41 -6.40 -5.90 -15.73
C PRO A 41 -4.88 -6.12 -15.61
N TYR A 42 -4.18 -5.26 -14.87
CA TYR A 42 -2.72 -5.26 -14.74
C TYR A 42 -2.19 -6.07 -13.55
N ARG A 43 -3.05 -6.78 -12.82
CA ARG A 43 -2.67 -7.49 -11.58
C ARG A 43 -1.45 -8.41 -11.74
N GLU A 44 -1.38 -9.14 -12.85
CA GLU A 44 -0.29 -10.10 -13.12
C GLU A 44 1.02 -9.40 -13.54
N ASN A 45 0.92 -8.14 -13.99
CA ASN A 45 2.09 -7.34 -14.35
C ASN A 45 2.82 -6.81 -13.10
N PHE A 46 2.11 -6.64 -11.98
CA PHE A 46 2.68 -6.10 -10.75
C PHE A 46 3.11 -7.18 -9.79
N VAL A 47 4.40 -7.18 -9.44
CA VAL A 47 4.92 -8.08 -8.41
C VAL A 47 5.38 -7.29 -7.21
N LEU A 48 4.62 -7.44 -6.13
CA LEU A 48 4.94 -6.90 -4.81
C LEU A 48 6.14 -7.64 -4.20
N LYS A 49 7.08 -6.88 -3.65
CA LYS A 49 8.27 -7.38 -2.97
C LYS A 49 8.68 -6.44 -1.84
N GLY A 50 9.87 -6.69 -1.27
CA GLY A 50 10.53 -5.76 -0.37
C GLY A 50 9.92 -5.68 1.03
N GLY A 51 10.20 -4.57 1.71
CA GLY A 51 9.87 -4.39 3.13
C GLY A 51 8.37 -4.35 3.42
N PHE A 52 7.56 -3.88 2.45
CA PHE A 52 6.12 -3.77 2.60
C PHE A 52 5.43 -5.13 2.68
N LEU A 53 5.81 -6.07 1.82
CA LEU A 53 5.31 -7.44 1.86
C LEU A 53 5.63 -8.14 3.20
N ILE A 54 6.84 -7.89 3.73
CA ILE A 54 7.24 -8.46 5.02
C ILE A 54 6.43 -7.80 6.15
N GLY A 55 6.29 -6.47 6.14
CA GLY A 55 5.51 -5.75 7.15
C GLY A 55 4.03 -6.11 7.15
N SER A 56 3.41 -6.33 5.98
CA SER A 56 2.00 -6.75 5.92
C SER A 56 1.78 -8.17 6.46
N LYS A 57 2.76 -9.06 6.29
CA LYS A 57 2.69 -10.44 6.80
C LYS A 57 2.99 -10.57 8.29
N TYR A 58 3.94 -9.79 8.79
CA TYR A 58 4.45 -9.93 10.17
C TYR A 58 4.01 -8.81 11.10
N GLY A 59 3.25 -7.82 10.63
CA GLY A 59 2.77 -6.69 11.42
C GLY A 59 3.62 -5.42 11.24
N ILE A 60 2.94 -4.29 11.15
CA ILE A 60 3.54 -2.96 10.92
C ILE A 60 4.40 -2.48 12.10
N GLU A 61 4.11 -2.98 13.30
CA GLU A 61 4.85 -2.74 14.53
C GLU A 61 6.24 -3.40 14.52
N ASN A 62 6.40 -4.50 13.78
CA ASN A 62 7.64 -5.28 13.75
C ASN A 62 8.63 -4.80 12.69
N ARG A 63 8.15 -4.07 11.67
CA ARG A 63 9.01 -3.47 10.65
C ARG A 63 8.33 -2.27 10.01
N THR A 64 8.85 -1.08 10.29
CA THR A 64 8.43 0.13 9.59
C THR A 64 9.08 0.17 8.20
N THR A 65 8.28 0.23 7.14
CA THR A 65 8.74 0.58 5.79
C THR A 65 7.98 1.81 5.31
N LYS A 66 8.67 2.74 4.67
CA LYS A 66 8.04 3.95 4.12
C LYS A 66 7.50 3.72 2.72
N ASP A 67 8.11 2.79 2.00
CA ASP A 67 7.94 2.62 0.57
C ASP A 67 7.36 1.25 0.25
N ILE A 68 6.79 1.16 -0.94
CA ILE A 68 6.29 -0.07 -1.55
C ILE A 68 7.18 -0.42 -2.74
N ASP A 69 7.77 -1.61 -2.70
CA ASP A 69 8.61 -2.09 -3.79
C ASP A 69 7.78 -3.00 -4.70
N THR A 70 7.60 -2.58 -5.95
CA THR A 70 6.97 -3.42 -6.98
C THR A 70 7.89 -3.59 -8.17
N THR A 71 7.71 -4.68 -8.90
CA THR A 71 8.33 -4.89 -10.22
C THR A 71 7.23 -4.98 -11.24
N LEU A 72 7.28 -4.13 -12.26
CA LEU A 72 6.43 -4.26 -13.43
C LEU A 72 7.07 -5.26 -14.40
N ARG A 73 6.34 -6.31 -14.76
CA ARG A 73 6.77 -7.33 -15.72
C ARG A 73 5.92 -7.27 -16.98
N GLU A 74 6.49 -7.75 -18.08
CA GLU A 74 5.81 -7.84 -19.39
C GLU A 74 5.38 -6.48 -19.97
N MET A 75 5.80 -5.38 -19.33
CA MET A 75 5.56 -4.02 -19.74
C MET A 75 6.82 -3.19 -19.45
N LYS A 76 7.10 -2.20 -20.30
CA LYS A 76 8.18 -1.25 -20.04
C LYS A 76 7.70 -0.21 -19.03
N VAL A 77 8.57 0.15 -18.09
CA VAL A 77 8.30 1.26 -17.16
C VAL A 77 8.55 2.58 -17.90
N THR A 78 7.52 3.11 -18.54
CA THR A 78 7.52 4.46 -19.12
C THR A 78 6.41 5.29 -18.50
N LYS A 79 6.47 6.62 -18.66
CA LYS A 79 5.44 7.53 -18.15
C LYS A 79 4.07 7.19 -18.73
N GLU A 80 4.01 6.87 -20.01
CA GLU A 80 2.80 6.55 -20.74
C GLU A 80 2.17 5.27 -20.16
N THR A 81 2.97 4.20 -20.03
CA THR A 81 2.51 2.95 -19.45
C THR A 81 2.00 3.14 -18.02
N LEU A 82 2.75 3.84 -17.18
CA LEU A 82 2.31 4.10 -15.80
C LEU A 82 1.03 4.96 -15.75
N THR A 83 0.89 5.93 -16.64
CA THR A 83 -0.31 6.78 -16.71
C THR A 83 -1.54 5.97 -17.13
N THR A 84 -1.38 5.03 -18.07
CA THR A 84 -2.47 4.12 -18.47
C THR A 84 -2.85 3.19 -17.32
N VAL A 85 -1.88 2.53 -16.69
CA VAL A 85 -2.17 1.55 -15.62
C VAL A 85 -2.76 2.22 -14.37
N LEU A 86 -2.27 3.40 -13.98
CA LEU A 86 -2.67 4.05 -12.73
C LEU A 86 -3.96 4.86 -12.82
N ASN A 87 -4.48 5.10 -14.03
CA ASN A 87 -5.72 5.84 -14.27
C ASN A 87 -6.88 4.94 -14.72
N ASP A 88 -6.65 3.63 -14.85
CA ASP A 88 -7.69 2.62 -15.06
C ASP A 88 -8.55 2.47 -13.78
#